data_AF-A0A3D1QZS2-F1
#
_entry.id   AF-A0A3D1QZS2-F1
#
_cell.length_a   1.000
_cell.length_b   1.000
_cell.length_c   1.000
_cell.angle_alpha   90.00
_cell.angle_beta   90.00
_cell.angle_gamma   90.00
#
_symmetry.space_group_name_H-M   'P 1'
#
loop_
_entity.id
_entity.type
_entity.pdbx_description
1 polymer ?
#
loop_
_entity_poly.entity_id
_entity_poly.type
_entity_poly.pdbx_seq_one_letter_code
_entity_poly.pdbx_strand_id
1 'polypeptide(L)'
;MRYESRLTLLPLAFCCSLLVACSSEVPAEIPALLKEGEPCAADDQCETRMCAPLPGETDSTCRRACEAGCKSEEVCTTLSVGALGKLRAACVPERAGLCVTCEYDGDCPYPADACVKLGDRFACGRDCAFDQTCPEGYRCIEAESSAGDKVAFQCVPASGSCACMPATVGQKRPCERSNEHGTCTGVEECSEELVFTGCDAREPAPEVCNLIDDDCDGETD
;
A
#
# COMPACT_ATOMS: atom_id res chain seq x y z
N MET A 1 -33.01 -56.49 76.88
CA MET A 1 -31.75 -57.12 77.37
C MET A 1 -30.63 -56.19 76.95
N ARG A 2 -30.21 -55.29 77.85
CA ARG A 2 -29.03 -55.39 78.72
C ARG A 2 -27.69 -55.32 77.94
N TYR A 3 -26.97 -54.23 78.24
CA TYR A 3 -25.51 -54.19 78.53
C TYR A 3 -24.58 -54.37 77.31
N GLU A 4 -23.52 -53.58 77.03
CA GLU A 4 -22.66 -52.75 77.87
C GLU A 4 -21.95 -51.66 77.07
N SER A 5 -21.65 -50.59 77.80
CA SER A 5 -20.62 -49.60 77.53
C SER A 5 -19.22 -50.23 77.74
N ARG A 6 -18.28 -50.03 76.82
CA ARG A 6 -16.84 -50.09 77.16
C ARG A 6 -16.05 -49.00 76.45
N LEU A 7 -15.75 -48.00 77.26
CA LEU A 7 -14.72 -47.00 77.17
C LEU A 7 -13.33 -47.66 77.17
N THR A 8 -12.49 -47.35 76.19
CA THR A 8 -11.03 -47.56 76.28
C THR A 8 -10.31 -46.37 75.63
N LEU A 9 -9.78 -45.52 76.51
CA LEU A 9 -8.74 -44.54 76.23
C LEU A 9 -7.39 -45.25 76.05
N LEU A 10 -6.63 -44.90 75.02
CA LEU A 10 -5.17 -44.72 75.11
C LEU A 10 -4.64 -43.92 73.91
N PRO A 11 -3.64 -43.04 74.12
CA PRO A 11 -3.22 -42.01 73.18
C PRO A 11 -1.99 -42.46 72.38
N LEU A 12 -1.96 -42.17 71.08
CA LEU A 12 -0.72 -42.22 70.29
C LEU A 12 -0.64 -40.93 69.49
N ALA A 13 0.08 -39.98 70.06
CA ALA A 13 0.55 -38.78 69.41
C ALA A 13 1.47 -39.18 68.24
N PHE A 14 0.93 -39.20 67.03
CA PHE A 14 1.73 -39.23 65.81
C PHE A 14 1.86 -37.78 65.34
N CYS A 15 2.93 -37.14 65.77
CA CYS A 15 3.37 -35.84 65.28
C CYS A 15 3.84 -36.02 63.83
N CYS A 16 2.89 -36.04 62.89
CA CYS A 16 3.19 -36.02 61.47
C CYS A 16 3.51 -34.57 61.10
N SER A 17 4.80 -34.26 61.06
CA SER A 17 5.36 -33.01 60.56
C SER A 17 5.05 -32.88 59.08
N LEU A 18 3.83 -32.48 58.74
CA LEU A 18 3.47 -32.00 57.41
C LEU A 18 4.17 -30.66 57.21
N LEU A 19 5.40 -30.73 56.69
CA LEU A 19 6.00 -29.62 55.97
C LEU A 19 5.10 -29.35 54.77
N VAL A 20 4.13 -28.46 54.97
CA VAL A 20 3.43 -27.79 53.88
C VAL A 20 4.52 -26.97 53.17
N ALA A 21 5.12 -27.56 52.15
CA ALA A 21 5.80 -26.79 51.14
C ALA A 21 4.73 -25.91 50.49
N CYS A 22 4.63 -24.66 50.94
CA CYS A 22 4.07 -23.60 50.12
C CYS A 22 4.97 -23.52 48.89
N SER A 23 4.64 -24.30 47.86
CA SER A 23 5.06 -23.98 46.50
C SER A 23 4.52 -22.59 46.24
N SER A 24 5.38 -21.60 46.45
CA SER A 24 5.17 -20.27 45.90
C SER A 24 5.35 -20.47 44.41
N GLU A 25 4.25 -20.77 43.71
CA GLU A 25 4.20 -20.57 42.27
C GLU A 25 4.49 -19.10 42.08
N VAL A 26 5.74 -18.80 41.72
CA VAL A 26 6.11 -17.49 41.20
C VAL A 26 5.14 -17.22 40.06
N PRO A 27 4.32 -16.15 40.11
CA PRO A 27 3.45 -15.83 38.99
C PRO A 27 4.35 -15.80 37.76
N ALA A 28 4.02 -16.61 36.75
CA ALA A 28 4.72 -16.54 35.47
C ALA A 28 4.76 -15.06 35.08
N GLU A 29 5.96 -14.49 34.92
CA GLU A 29 6.10 -13.12 34.42
C GLU A 29 5.23 -13.03 33.18
N ILE A 30 4.21 -12.16 33.21
CA ILE A 30 3.41 -11.89 32.03
C ILE A 30 4.41 -11.37 31.01
N PRO A 31 4.63 -12.06 29.87
CA PRO A 31 5.60 -11.60 28.90
C PRO A 31 5.24 -10.18 28.51
N ALA A 32 6.23 -9.29 28.59
CA ALA A 32 6.05 -7.92 28.17
C ALA A 32 5.57 -7.91 26.71
N LEU A 33 4.55 -7.09 26.42
CA LEU A 33 4.06 -6.94 25.06
C LEU A 33 5.17 -6.38 24.17
N LEU A 34 5.24 -6.91 22.95
CA LEU A 34 6.17 -6.50 21.92
C LEU A 34 5.78 -5.12 21.37
N LYS A 35 6.78 -4.29 21.15
CA LYS A 35 6.67 -2.97 20.56
C LYS A 35 6.51 -3.07 19.05
N GLU A 36 6.03 -1.98 18.46
CA GLU A 36 5.95 -1.83 17.01
C GLU A 36 7.32 -2.07 16.35
N GLY A 37 7.31 -2.83 15.25
CA GLY A 37 8.50 -3.25 14.50
C GLY A 37 9.14 -4.54 15.00
N GLU A 38 8.79 -5.04 16.19
CA GLU A 38 9.32 -6.31 16.69
C GLU A 38 8.64 -7.52 16.02
N PRO A 39 9.37 -8.62 15.78
CA PRO A 39 8.83 -9.81 15.14
C PRO A 39 7.81 -10.50 16.04
N CYS A 40 6.68 -10.91 15.48
CA CYS A 40 5.57 -11.51 16.20
C CYS A 40 4.99 -12.72 15.45
N ALA A 41 4.31 -13.59 16.19
CA ALA A 41 3.56 -14.73 15.65
C ALA A 41 2.03 -14.54 15.79
N ALA A 42 1.58 -13.70 16.73
CA ALA A 42 0.17 -13.45 16.99
C ALA A 42 -0.10 -12.02 17.48
N ASP A 43 -1.33 -11.56 17.28
CA ASP A 43 -1.79 -10.20 17.60
C ASP A 43 -1.68 -9.87 19.10
N ASP A 44 -1.93 -10.85 19.96
CA ASP A 44 -1.91 -10.69 21.41
C ASP A 44 -0.49 -10.48 21.99
N GLN A 45 0.54 -10.74 21.19
CA GLN A 45 1.93 -10.46 21.55
C GLN A 45 2.29 -8.98 21.39
N CYS A 46 1.56 -8.22 20.56
CA CYS A 46 1.88 -6.84 20.25
C CYS A 46 1.14 -5.86 21.17
N GLU A 47 1.82 -4.80 21.63
CA GLU A 47 1.18 -3.65 22.30
C GLU A 47 0.07 -3.04 21.44
N THR A 48 0.29 -3.03 20.12
CA THR A 48 -0.64 -2.53 19.10
C THR A 48 -1.79 -3.49 18.77
N ARG A 49 -1.77 -4.71 19.32
CA ARG A 49 -2.73 -5.79 19.02
C ARG A 49 -2.78 -6.19 17.54
N MET A 50 -1.70 -5.97 16.80
CA MET A 50 -1.67 -6.24 15.37
C MET A 50 -0.32 -6.80 14.95
N CYS A 51 -0.33 -8.08 14.61
CA CYS A 51 0.76 -8.81 14.00
C CYS A 51 0.43 -9.07 12.52
N ALA A 52 1.26 -8.55 11.61
CA ALA A 52 1.06 -8.74 10.18
C ALA A 52 2.41 -8.68 9.41
N PRO A 53 2.56 -9.47 8.34
CA PRO A 53 3.66 -9.31 7.40
C PRO A 53 3.34 -8.19 6.40
N LEU A 54 4.38 -7.61 5.81
CA LEU A 54 4.20 -6.79 4.60
C LEU A 54 4.05 -7.70 3.38
N PRO A 55 3.48 -7.18 2.26
CA PRO A 55 3.40 -7.93 1.02
C PRO A 55 4.80 -8.38 0.57
N GLY A 56 4.92 -9.67 0.24
CA GLY A 56 6.19 -10.31 -0.15
C GLY A 56 7.10 -10.74 1.02
N GLU A 57 6.73 -10.47 2.27
CA GLU A 57 7.47 -10.89 3.45
C GLU A 57 6.79 -12.07 4.14
N THR A 58 7.58 -13.01 4.65
CA THR A 58 7.08 -14.15 5.46
C THR A 58 7.00 -13.80 6.94
N ASP A 59 7.88 -12.90 7.39
CA ASP A 59 8.02 -12.56 8.80
C ASP A 59 7.01 -11.48 9.17
N SER A 60 6.21 -11.77 10.20
CA SER A 60 5.24 -10.81 10.72
C SER A 60 5.89 -9.92 11.79
N THR A 61 5.52 -8.65 11.78
CA THR A 61 6.00 -7.65 12.75
C THR A 61 4.81 -6.96 13.40
N CYS A 62 4.99 -6.46 14.62
CA CYS A 62 3.98 -5.67 15.29
C CYS A 62 3.78 -4.35 14.54
N ARG A 63 2.55 -4.06 14.12
CA ARG A 63 2.21 -2.87 13.32
C ARG A 63 1.19 -2.00 14.05
N ARG A 64 1.22 -0.70 13.79
CA ARG A 64 0.19 0.22 14.27
C ARG A 64 -1.06 0.12 13.40
N ALA A 65 -2.23 0.06 14.02
CA ALA A 65 -3.49 0.21 13.30
C ALA A 65 -3.66 1.65 12.78
N CYS A 66 -4.27 1.82 11.60
CA CYS A 66 -4.48 3.16 11.04
C CYS A 66 -5.30 4.09 11.95
N GLU A 67 -6.21 3.54 12.74
CA GLU A 67 -7.04 4.29 13.70
C GLU A 67 -6.20 5.05 14.74
N ALA A 68 -4.98 4.59 15.02
CA ALA A 68 -4.05 5.27 15.93
C ALA A 68 -3.20 6.36 15.23
N GLY A 69 -3.37 6.55 13.92
CA GLY A 69 -2.64 7.53 13.11
C GLY A 69 -1.27 7.03 12.64
N CYS A 70 -1.00 7.17 11.34
CA CYS A 70 0.29 6.81 10.75
C CYS A 70 1.31 7.95 10.87
N LYS A 71 2.60 7.62 10.92
CA LYS A 71 3.69 8.61 10.87
C LYS A 71 3.75 9.26 9.48
N SER A 72 4.48 10.36 9.35
CA SER A 72 4.55 11.15 8.11
C SER A 72 5.04 10.41 6.86
N GLU A 73 5.85 9.37 7.01
CA GLU A 73 6.39 8.54 5.91
C GLU A 73 5.71 7.17 5.84
N GLU A 74 4.57 7.02 6.53
CA GLU A 74 3.78 5.80 6.55
C GLU A 74 2.45 6.03 5.82
N VAL A 75 2.01 5.02 5.09
CA VAL A 75 0.71 4.99 4.44
C VAL A 75 -0.21 4.06 5.23
N CYS A 76 -1.47 4.46 5.40
CA CYS A 76 -2.49 3.54 5.86
C CYS A 76 -2.94 2.67 4.69
N THR A 77 -2.76 1.35 4.79
CA THR A 77 -3.24 0.42 3.77
C THR A 77 -3.83 -0.84 4.40
N THR A 78 -4.68 -1.52 3.65
CA THR A 78 -5.19 -2.84 4.05
C THR A 78 -4.15 -3.92 3.75
N LEU A 79 -3.61 -4.55 4.79
CA LEU A 79 -2.62 -5.61 4.64
C LEU A 79 -3.25 -7.00 4.46
N SER A 80 -4.39 -7.24 5.12
CA SER A 80 -5.06 -8.53 5.09
C SER A 80 -6.52 -8.41 5.49
N VAL A 81 -7.29 -9.45 5.16
CA VAL A 81 -8.63 -9.67 5.72
C VAL A 81 -8.48 -10.60 6.92
N GLY A 82 -8.81 -10.12 8.12
CA GLY A 82 -8.74 -10.89 9.34
C GLY A 82 -9.78 -12.01 9.41
N ALA A 83 -9.65 -12.87 10.43
CA ALA A 83 -10.70 -13.84 10.76
C ALA A 83 -12.02 -13.09 10.98
N LEU A 84 -13.10 -13.56 10.33
CA LEU A 84 -14.43 -12.91 10.22
C LEU A 84 -14.59 -11.87 9.09
N GLY A 85 -13.64 -11.74 8.16
CA GLY A 85 -13.83 -10.88 6.99
C GLY A 85 -13.58 -9.38 7.26
N LYS A 86 -13.05 -9.02 8.44
CA LYS A 86 -12.76 -7.63 8.78
C LYS A 86 -11.42 -7.21 8.14
N LEU A 87 -11.44 -6.13 7.36
CA LEU A 87 -10.22 -5.53 6.82
C LEU A 87 -9.29 -5.09 7.95
N ARG A 88 -8.02 -5.50 7.88
CA ARG A 88 -6.97 -5.10 8.81
C ARG A 88 -6.12 -4.03 8.14
N ALA A 89 -6.41 -2.78 8.46
CA ALA A 89 -5.67 -1.62 7.98
C ALA A 89 -4.54 -1.27 8.96
N ALA A 90 -3.33 -1.19 8.44
CA ALA A 90 -2.12 -0.95 9.22
C ALA A 90 -1.29 0.18 8.61
N CYS A 91 -0.54 0.88 9.46
CA CYS A 91 0.49 1.80 9.02
C CYS A 91 1.69 1.01 8.51
N VAL A 92 2.03 1.24 7.25
CA VAL A 92 3.16 0.61 6.57
C VAL A 92 4.09 1.70 6.03
N PRO A 93 5.40 1.43 5.85
CA PRO A 93 6.27 2.38 5.17
C PRO A 93 5.72 2.70 3.77
N GLU A 94 5.89 3.93 3.28
CA GLU A 94 5.56 4.21 1.89
C GLU A 94 6.48 3.43 0.94
N ARG A 95 5.92 2.53 0.12
CA ARG A 95 6.66 1.88 -0.98
C ARG A 95 6.46 2.68 -2.26
N ALA A 96 7.57 2.95 -2.96
CA ALA A 96 7.50 3.47 -4.32
C ALA A 96 6.76 2.46 -5.22
N GLY A 97 5.81 2.95 -5.99
CA GLY A 97 5.00 2.10 -6.87
C GLY A 97 3.91 2.84 -7.62
N LEU A 98 3.56 4.06 -7.20
CA LEU A 98 2.79 4.97 -8.03
C LEU A 98 3.41 5.06 -9.42
N CYS A 99 2.57 4.90 -10.44
CA CYS A 99 2.96 4.96 -11.85
C CYS A 99 3.83 3.82 -12.38
N VAL A 100 4.06 2.77 -11.59
CA VAL A 100 4.63 1.52 -12.11
C VAL A 100 3.62 0.87 -13.06
N THR A 101 4.08 0.36 -14.20
CA THR A 101 3.23 -0.37 -15.16
C THR A 101 2.74 -1.67 -14.56
N CYS A 102 1.47 -2.01 -14.78
CA CYS A 102 0.85 -3.23 -14.26
C CYS A 102 -0.14 -3.80 -15.27
N GLU A 103 -0.46 -5.08 -15.10
CA GLU A 103 -1.53 -5.77 -15.82
C GLU A 103 -2.68 -6.13 -14.87
N TYR A 104 -2.36 -6.45 -13.61
CA TYR A 104 -3.30 -6.84 -12.56
C TYR A 104 -3.07 -6.04 -11.28
N ASP A 105 -4.10 -5.90 -10.44
CA ASP A 105 -3.99 -5.22 -9.13
C ASP A 105 -2.88 -5.82 -8.25
N GLY A 106 -2.68 -7.14 -8.32
CA GLY A 106 -1.63 -7.83 -7.58
C GLY A 106 -0.20 -7.50 -8.00
N ASP A 107 0.00 -6.79 -9.12
CA ASP A 107 1.32 -6.29 -9.54
C ASP A 107 1.74 -5.05 -8.73
N CYS A 108 0.80 -4.43 -8.01
CA CYS A 108 1.02 -3.22 -7.24
C CYS A 108 1.57 -3.50 -5.84
N PRO A 109 2.29 -2.55 -5.21
CA PRO A 109 3.05 -2.80 -3.99
C PRO A 109 2.24 -3.29 -2.80
N TYR A 110 0.99 -2.81 -2.66
CA TYR A 110 0.08 -3.19 -1.59
C TYR A 110 -1.21 -3.84 -2.09
N PRO A 111 -1.85 -4.71 -1.29
CA PRO A 111 -3.08 -5.40 -1.68
C PRO A 111 -4.28 -4.48 -1.93
N ALA A 112 -4.24 -3.26 -1.41
CA ALA A 112 -5.28 -2.24 -1.63
C ALA A 112 -4.96 -1.31 -2.81
N ASP A 113 -3.74 -1.36 -3.33
CA ASP A 113 -3.35 -0.65 -4.54
C ASP A 113 -4.00 -1.35 -5.75
N ALA A 114 -4.41 -0.57 -6.74
CA ALA A 114 -5.06 -1.10 -7.93
C ALA A 114 -4.34 -0.71 -9.21
N CYS A 115 -4.43 -1.58 -10.21
CA CYS A 115 -3.92 -1.34 -11.53
C CYS A 115 -4.94 -0.51 -12.33
N VAL A 116 -4.73 0.80 -12.37
CA VAL A 116 -5.72 1.76 -12.89
C VAL A 116 -5.42 2.24 -14.29
N LYS A 117 -6.47 2.50 -15.07
CA LYS A 117 -6.34 3.05 -16.42
C LYS A 117 -5.99 4.55 -16.39
N LEU A 118 -4.87 4.91 -17.01
CA LEU A 118 -4.37 6.29 -17.14
C LEU A 118 -4.08 6.61 -18.60
N GLY A 119 -5.08 7.15 -19.30
CA GLY A 119 -5.05 7.30 -20.76
C GLY A 119 -5.09 5.93 -21.44
N ASP A 120 -4.09 5.66 -22.29
CA ASP A 120 -3.98 4.42 -23.06
C ASP A 120 -3.13 3.34 -22.38
N ARG A 121 -2.71 3.55 -21.13
CA ARG A 121 -1.92 2.58 -20.37
C ARG A 121 -2.52 2.31 -18.99
N PHE A 122 -2.10 1.21 -18.39
CA PHE A 122 -2.38 0.89 -17.00
C PHE A 122 -1.16 1.20 -16.14
N ALA A 123 -1.40 1.69 -14.93
CA ALA A 123 -0.36 1.88 -13.93
C ALA A 123 -0.92 1.72 -12.52
N CYS A 124 -0.05 1.38 -11.59
CA CYS A 124 -0.41 1.26 -10.18
C CYS A 124 -0.80 2.62 -9.61
N GLY A 125 -2.03 2.68 -9.11
CA GLY A 125 -2.46 3.67 -8.14
C GLY A 125 -2.02 3.24 -6.73
N ARG A 126 -2.20 4.14 -5.76
CA ARG A 126 -2.04 3.83 -4.34
C ARG A 126 -3.37 3.99 -3.63
N ASP A 127 -3.76 3.07 -2.76
CA ASP A 127 -4.99 3.24 -1.97
C ASP A 127 -4.97 4.57 -1.19
N CYS A 128 -6.07 5.31 -1.28
CA CYS A 128 -6.33 6.51 -0.49
C CYS A 128 -7.77 6.53 0.03
N ALA A 129 -8.47 5.40 0.02
CA ALA A 129 -9.83 5.30 0.51
C ALA A 129 -9.96 5.65 2.00
N PHE A 130 -8.89 5.50 2.78
CA PHE A 130 -8.90 5.75 4.21
C PHE A 130 -8.81 7.24 4.57
N ASP A 131 -7.80 7.95 4.07
CA ASP A 131 -7.47 9.33 4.48
C ASP A 131 -7.62 10.37 3.38
N GLN A 132 -7.96 9.94 2.15
CA GLN A 132 -8.05 10.80 0.96
C GLN A 132 -6.75 11.60 0.69
N THR A 133 -5.62 11.13 1.22
CA THR A 133 -4.35 11.84 1.18
C THR A 133 -3.43 11.21 0.15
N CYS A 134 -2.98 12.04 -0.80
CA CYS A 134 -2.04 11.64 -1.84
C CYS A 134 -0.78 12.50 -1.80
N PRO A 135 0.35 12.01 -2.35
CA PRO A 135 1.56 12.81 -2.48
C PRO A 135 1.33 14.02 -3.38
N GLU A 136 2.23 14.99 -3.31
CA GLU A 136 2.19 16.17 -4.17
C GLU A 136 2.16 15.78 -5.67
N GLY A 137 1.28 16.43 -6.44
CA GLY A 137 1.06 16.11 -7.86
C GLY A 137 0.10 14.95 -8.11
N TYR A 138 -0.44 14.32 -7.06
CA TYR A 138 -1.45 13.25 -7.15
C TYR A 138 -2.78 13.70 -6.55
N ARG A 139 -3.86 13.09 -7.03
CA ARG A 139 -5.22 13.28 -6.52
C ARG A 139 -5.88 11.93 -6.24
N CYS A 140 -6.70 11.89 -5.20
CA CYS A 140 -7.44 10.69 -4.80
C CYS A 140 -8.75 10.60 -5.60
N ILE A 141 -8.95 9.53 -6.35
CA ILE A 141 -10.10 9.40 -7.28
C ILE A 141 -10.67 7.99 -7.24
N GLU A 142 -11.96 7.83 -7.55
CA GLU A 142 -12.45 6.54 -8.04
C GLU A 142 -11.88 6.29 -9.44
N ALA A 143 -11.28 5.12 -9.63
CA ALA A 143 -10.64 4.74 -10.88
C ALA A 143 -11.26 3.47 -11.46
N GLU A 144 -11.03 3.25 -12.74
CA GLU A 144 -11.36 2.00 -13.43
C GLU A 144 -10.12 1.10 -13.40
N SER A 145 -10.27 -0.13 -12.90
CA SER A 145 -9.18 -1.11 -12.90
C SER A 145 -9.01 -1.78 -14.26
N SER A 146 -7.95 -2.56 -14.40
CA SER A 146 -7.73 -3.40 -15.58
C SER A 146 -8.83 -4.43 -15.85
N ALA A 147 -9.65 -4.77 -14.85
CA ALA A 147 -10.83 -5.62 -15.02
C ALA A 147 -12.07 -4.87 -15.55
N GLY A 148 -12.01 -3.54 -15.71
CA GLY A 148 -13.16 -2.70 -16.07
C GLY A 148 -14.13 -2.45 -14.90
N ASP A 149 -13.80 -2.96 -13.72
CA ASP A 149 -14.53 -2.68 -12.49
C ASP A 149 -14.12 -1.31 -11.93
N LYS A 150 -15.07 -0.64 -11.28
CA LYS A 150 -14.73 0.52 -10.45
C LYS A 150 -13.99 0.03 -9.22
N VAL A 151 -12.75 0.48 -9.04
CA VAL A 151 -11.97 0.21 -7.83
C VAL A 151 -12.11 1.34 -6.82
N ALA A 152 -11.82 0.97 -5.56
CA ALA A 152 -11.74 1.90 -4.44
C ALA A 152 -10.80 3.08 -4.75
N PHE A 153 -10.93 4.16 -4.01
CA PHE A 153 -10.19 5.40 -4.22
C PHE A 153 -8.67 5.18 -4.34
N GLN A 154 -8.10 5.58 -5.48
CA GLN A 154 -6.67 5.48 -5.78
C GLN A 154 -6.06 6.88 -6.00
N CYS A 155 -4.85 7.07 -5.48
CA CYS A 155 -3.98 8.18 -5.84
C CYS A 155 -3.49 7.98 -7.27
N VAL A 156 -3.85 8.92 -8.15
CA VAL A 156 -3.37 8.97 -9.54
C VAL A 156 -2.78 10.34 -9.83
N PRO A 157 -1.89 10.48 -10.83
CA PRO A 157 -1.37 11.78 -11.23
C PRO A 157 -2.50 12.77 -11.52
N ALA A 158 -2.38 14.01 -11.04
CA ALA A 158 -3.36 15.05 -11.30
C ALA A 158 -3.56 15.29 -12.81
N SER A 159 -2.49 15.12 -13.58
CA SER A 159 -2.44 15.18 -15.05
C SER A 159 -3.22 14.06 -15.76
N GLY A 160 -3.61 13.00 -15.04
CA GLY A 160 -4.19 11.79 -15.64
C GLY A 160 -3.18 10.90 -16.36
N SER A 161 -1.87 11.21 -16.29
CA SER A 161 -0.82 10.45 -16.95
C SER A 161 0.50 10.48 -16.17
N CYS A 162 1.12 9.32 -15.99
CA CYS A 162 2.48 9.15 -15.47
C CYS A 162 3.58 9.63 -16.41
N ALA A 163 3.22 10.17 -17.58
CA ALA A 163 4.22 10.69 -18.51
C ALA A 163 4.80 12.02 -18.00
N CYS A 164 4.01 12.85 -17.31
CA CYS A 164 4.44 14.16 -16.81
C CYS A 164 4.07 14.30 -15.33
N MET A 165 5.09 14.34 -14.48
CA MET A 165 5.04 14.34 -13.02
C MET A 165 6.05 15.36 -12.46
N PRO A 166 5.97 15.78 -11.19
CA PRO A 166 6.90 16.78 -10.64
C PRO A 166 8.37 16.40 -10.82
N ALA A 167 8.70 15.11 -10.70
CA ALA A 167 10.06 14.59 -10.92
C ALA A 167 10.49 14.56 -12.39
N THR A 168 9.58 14.78 -13.34
CA THR A 168 9.84 14.75 -14.79
C THR A 168 9.58 16.09 -15.48
N VAL A 169 9.38 17.18 -14.74
CA VAL A 169 9.31 18.53 -15.31
C VAL A 169 10.57 18.81 -16.14
N GLY A 170 10.39 19.35 -17.35
CA GLY A 170 11.46 19.54 -18.34
C GLY A 170 11.79 18.29 -19.17
N GLN A 171 11.19 17.14 -18.91
CA GLN A 171 11.29 15.97 -19.78
C GLN A 171 10.69 16.31 -21.15
N LYS A 172 11.39 15.90 -22.21
CA LYS A 172 10.95 16.06 -23.59
C LYS A 172 10.48 14.72 -24.15
N ARG A 173 9.43 14.75 -24.98
CA ARG A 173 8.95 13.57 -25.72
C ARG A 173 8.56 13.93 -27.16
N PRO A 174 8.55 12.95 -28.08
CA PRO A 174 8.03 13.18 -29.43
C PRO A 174 6.56 13.60 -29.41
N CYS A 175 6.19 14.49 -30.33
CA CYS A 175 4.83 14.89 -30.62
C CYS A 175 4.62 14.98 -32.14
N GLU A 176 3.36 15.06 -32.56
CA GLU A 176 3.00 15.08 -33.98
C GLU A 176 1.93 16.14 -34.24
N ARG A 177 1.98 16.75 -35.43
CA ARG A 177 0.91 17.56 -36.00
C ARG A 177 0.49 16.96 -37.34
N SER A 178 -0.81 16.74 -37.51
CA SER A 178 -1.36 16.11 -38.70
C SER A 178 -2.50 16.93 -39.28
N ASN A 179 -2.53 17.05 -40.61
CA ASN A 179 -3.65 17.63 -41.36
C ASN A 179 -3.81 16.92 -42.71
N GLU A 180 -4.47 17.54 -43.70
CA GLU A 180 -4.71 16.92 -45.01
C GLU A 180 -3.46 16.79 -45.89
N HIS A 181 -2.37 17.50 -45.56
CA HIS A 181 -1.11 17.47 -46.30
C HIS A 181 -0.16 16.37 -45.78
N GLY A 182 -0.13 16.13 -44.48
CA GLY A 182 0.67 15.03 -43.93
C GLY A 182 0.76 15.02 -42.41
N THR A 183 1.85 14.45 -41.87
CA THR A 183 2.11 14.36 -40.42
C THR A 183 3.55 14.72 -40.12
N CYS A 184 3.74 15.88 -39.51
CA CYS A 184 5.05 16.34 -39.07
C CYS A 184 5.31 15.95 -37.62
N THR A 185 6.53 15.50 -37.35
CA THR A 185 6.98 15.16 -36.00
C THR A 185 7.75 16.33 -35.37
N GLY A 186 7.74 16.38 -34.05
CA GLY A 186 8.45 17.36 -33.25
C GLY A 186 8.62 16.86 -31.81
N VAL A 187 8.88 17.78 -30.91
CA VAL A 187 9.11 17.55 -29.50
C VAL A 187 8.25 18.48 -28.66
N GLU A 188 7.67 17.95 -27.60
CA GLU A 188 6.98 18.71 -26.56
C GLU A 188 7.62 18.46 -25.19
N GLU A 189 7.37 19.37 -24.24
CA GLU A 189 8.02 19.37 -22.94
C GLU A 189 6.99 19.29 -21.80
N CYS A 190 7.32 18.53 -20.76
CA CYS A 190 6.53 18.42 -19.53
C CYS A 190 6.63 19.72 -18.72
N SER A 191 5.53 20.48 -18.64
CA SER A 191 5.48 21.77 -17.94
C SER A 191 5.34 21.62 -16.42
N GLU A 192 5.51 22.73 -15.69
CA GLU A 192 5.25 22.80 -14.25
C GLU A 192 3.78 22.53 -13.89
N GLU A 193 2.86 22.66 -14.84
CA GLU A 193 1.43 22.31 -14.67
C GLU A 193 1.18 20.80 -14.81
N LEU A 194 2.25 19.99 -14.94
CA LEU A 194 2.22 18.54 -15.08
C LEU A 194 1.54 18.05 -16.36
N VAL A 195 1.59 18.86 -17.42
CA VAL A 195 1.05 18.51 -18.75
C VAL A 195 2.15 18.70 -19.79
N PHE A 196 2.19 17.83 -20.80
CA PHE A 196 3.05 18.07 -21.96
C PHE A 196 2.47 19.18 -22.83
N THR A 197 3.29 20.18 -23.14
CA THR A 197 2.89 21.35 -23.92
C THR A 197 3.99 21.78 -24.86
N GLY A 198 3.65 22.67 -25.80
CA GLY A 198 4.62 23.32 -26.67
C GLY A 198 5.22 22.40 -27.75
N CYS A 199 4.42 21.51 -28.34
CA CYS A 199 4.85 20.71 -29.49
C CYS A 199 5.43 21.59 -30.61
N ASP A 200 6.72 21.42 -30.90
CA ASP A 200 7.47 22.22 -31.88
C ASP A 200 7.42 21.67 -33.31
N ALA A 201 6.63 20.61 -33.54
CA ALA A 201 6.37 20.07 -34.88
C ALA A 201 5.85 21.18 -35.81
N ARG A 202 6.33 21.18 -37.05
CA ARG A 202 5.83 22.09 -38.09
C ARG A 202 4.38 21.73 -38.42
N GLU A 203 3.60 22.70 -38.87
CA GLU A 203 2.27 22.41 -39.43
C GLU A 203 2.49 21.88 -40.85
N PRO A 204 2.02 20.66 -41.19
CA PRO A 204 2.17 20.14 -42.54
C PRO A 204 1.51 21.08 -43.56
N ALA A 205 2.15 21.31 -44.69
CA ALA A 205 1.67 22.20 -45.74
C ALA A 205 1.98 21.60 -47.12
N PRO A 206 1.33 22.04 -48.21
CA PRO A 206 1.72 21.61 -49.55
C PRO A 206 3.16 22.00 -49.85
N GLU A 207 3.89 21.12 -50.53
CA GLU A 207 5.24 21.35 -51.03
C GLU A 207 5.38 22.64 -51.86
N VAL A 208 6.47 23.39 -51.66
CA VAL A 208 6.69 24.71 -52.29
C VAL A 208 8.14 25.01 -52.70
N CYS A 209 8.81 24.18 -53.51
CA CYS A 209 10.17 24.42 -54.04
C CYS A 209 11.12 25.26 -53.14
N ASN A 210 11.14 24.98 -51.83
CA ASN A 210 11.93 25.72 -50.85
C ASN A 210 13.05 24.86 -50.23
N LEU A 211 13.20 23.61 -50.69
CA LEU A 211 14.15 22.59 -50.23
C LEU A 211 13.85 22.12 -48.79
N ILE A 212 12.59 22.18 -48.40
CA ILE A 212 12.08 21.76 -47.10
C ILE A 212 10.89 20.84 -47.36
N ASP A 213 10.94 19.64 -46.80
CA ASP A 213 9.81 18.72 -46.73
C ASP A 213 8.70 19.36 -45.88
N ASP A 214 7.73 20.02 -46.53
CA ASP A 214 6.68 20.82 -45.94
C ASP A 214 5.46 19.96 -45.57
N ASP A 215 5.22 18.87 -46.28
CA ASP A 215 4.16 17.90 -45.98
C ASP A 215 4.62 16.75 -45.07
N CYS A 216 5.92 16.66 -44.80
CA CYS A 216 6.55 15.68 -43.93
C CYS A 216 6.39 14.23 -44.44
N ASP A 217 6.37 14.03 -45.77
CA ASP A 217 6.29 12.71 -46.40
C ASP A 217 7.66 11.99 -46.54
N GLY A 218 8.76 12.70 -46.23
CA GLY A 218 10.12 12.19 -46.26
C GLY A 218 10.90 12.52 -47.54
N GLU A 219 10.29 13.22 -48.51
CA GLU A 219 10.95 13.76 -49.69
C GLU A 219 11.04 15.29 -49.57
N THR A 220 12.19 15.86 -49.95
CA THR A 220 12.33 17.32 -50.06
C THR A 220 12.06 17.76 -51.49
N ASP A 221 11.34 18.88 -51.65
CA ASP A 221 10.98 19.54 -52.92
C ASP A 221 12.14 20.14 -53.76
#